data_AF-A0A8S3RP79-F1
#
_entry.id   AF-A0A8S3RP79-F1
#
_cell.length_a   1.000
_cell.length_b   1.000
_cell.length_c   1.000
_cell.angle_alpha   90.00
_cell.angle_beta   90.00
_cell.angle_gamma   90.00
#
_symmetry.space_group_name_H-M   'P 1'
#
loop_
_entity.id
_entity.type
_entity.pdbx_description
1 polymer ?
#
loop_
_entity_poly.entity_id
_entity_poly.type
_entity_poly.pdbx_seq_one_letter_code
_entity_poly.pdbx_strand_id
1 'polypeptide(L)'
;MLCNKTGIHELNQQDGSVKTIVSVNITSNAYVVVRGDKIYYTDSDNHSVTCCDFQGHTQWTFQNGEITWPLGVTVDTDGNVFVAGSISQNVVVISSDGTQQKQLLSSVDGIELPHGLIYDRDNNQEENLTSLQEEKERIENDIAQTRIKINNHLDKMQADLIQTLYAKVKKENGKIEQVLKSLEEKQCQINEYQNTFENIKKYATDVQLSLSMKLMETNIEKVEEFMRSLKEGESLCQVMLVMKDTFDTNAIAVSMPYIGKIGIDYSPSQVSIIKRRKCKRRRRRPNQPLKSIANISP
;
A
#
# COMPACT_ATOMS: atom_id res chain seq x y z
N MET A 1 83.96 43.75 -3.29
CA MET A 1 84.27 42.87 -4.43
C MET A 1 83.19 41.81 -4.51
N LEU A 2 82.19 42.01 -5.35
CA LEU A 2 81.15 41.02 -5.66
C LEU A 2 81.78 39.99 -6.59
N CYS A 3 82.41 38.96 -6.01
CA CYS A 3 82.91 37.83 -6.78
C CYS A 3 81.71 37.15 -7.46
N ASN A 4 81.78 37.04 -8.79
CA ASN A 4 80.96 36.15 -9.63
C ASN A 4 80.85 34.75 -9.00
N LYS A 5 79.85 34.55 -8.15
CA LYS A 5 79.42 33.23 -7.73
C LYS A 5 78.10 32.95 -8.44
N THR A 6 78.20 32.55 -9.69
CA THR A 6 77.09 31.90 -10.41
C THR A 6 76.69 30.66 -9.61
N GLY A 7 75.45 30.62 -9.15
CA GLY A 7 74.96 29.57 -8.26
C GLY A 7 73.70 29.99 -7.50
N ILE A 8 73.07 29.01 -6.85
CA ILE A 8 71.87 29.21 -6.03
C ILE A 8 72.31 29.46 -4.59
N HIS A 9 71.90 30.61 -4.04
CA HIS A 9 72.25 31.04 -2.69
C HIS A 9 71.00 31.11 -1.82
N GLU A 10 71.13 30.63 -0.58
CA GLU A 10 70.16 30.82 0.48
C GLU A 10 70.53 32.06 1.28
N LEU A 11 69.55 32.94 1.46
CA LEU A 11 69.66 34.13 2.30
C LEU A 11 68.89 33.86 3.59
N ASN A 12 69.57 33.96 4.72
CA ASN A 12 68.91 33.97 6.01
C ASN A 12 68.30 35.35 6.27
N GLN A 13 66.98 35.39 6.44
CA GLN A 13 66.22 36.61 6.63
C GLN A 13 66.54 37.36 7.93
N GLN A 14 66.97 36.65 8.99
CA GLN A 14 67.15 37.24 10.32
C GLN A 14 68.50 37.94 10.50
N ASP A 15 69.57 37.40 9.91
CA ASP A 15 70.94 37.90 10.07
C ASP A 15 71.56 38.41 8.75
N GLY A 16 70.87 38.25 7.62
CA GLY A 16 71.34 38.66 6.30
C GLY A 16 72.51 37.83 5.78
N SER A 17 72.83 36.70 6.42
CA SER A 17 73.90 35.82 5.98
C SER A 17 73.50 35.11 4.68
N VAL A 18 74.46 34.98 3.77
CA VAL A 18 74.28 34.32 2.47
C VAL A 18 75.13 33.07 2.42
N LYS A 19 74.48 31.93 2.18
CA LYS A 19 75.13 30.63 2.00
C LYS A 19 74.91 30.16 0.57
N THR A 20 75.99 29.79 -0.12
CA THR A 20 75.87 29.12 -1.41
C THR A 20 75.42 27.68 -1.18
N ILE A 21 74.24 27.32 -1.68
CA ILE A 21 73.73 25.94 -1.62
C ILE A 21 74.30 25.16 -2.79
N VAL A 22 74.13 25.68 -3.99
CA VAL A 22 74.47 24.98 -5.23
C VAL A 22 75.42 25.85 -6.04
N SER A 23 76.68 25.42 -6.16
CA SER A 23 77.69 26.07 -7.01
C SER A 23 77.57 25.53 -8.44
N VAL A 24 76.53 25.95 -9.16
CA VAL A 24 76.34 25.60 -10.57
C VAL A 24 76.66 26.80 -11.44
N ASN A 25 77.36 26.55 -12.55
CA ASN A 25 77.56 27.52 -13.61
C ASN A 25 76.24 27.74 -14.37
N ILE A 26 75.27 28.36 -13.72
CA ILE A 26 74.09 28.89 -14.37
C ILE A 26 74.59 30.05 -15.23
N THR A 27 74.44 29.90 -16.54
CA THR A 27 75.02 30.83 -17.51
C THR A 27 74.17 32.09 -17.71
N SER A 28 72.88 32.06 -17.35
CA SER A 28 71.96 33.20 -17.53
C SER A 28 70.79 33.26 -16.53
N ASN A 29 69.68 33.89 -16.93
CA ASN A 29 68.49 34.04 -16.09
C ASN A 29 67.94 32.68 -15.69
N ALA A 30 67.80 32.48 -14.38
CA ALA A 30 67.28 31.25 -13.79
C ALA A 30 66.12 31.55 -12.86
N TYR A 31 65.07 30.73 -12.97
CA TYR A 31 63.97 30.70 -12.02
C TYR A 31 64.18 29.49 -11.14
N VAL A 32 64.03 29.67 -9.82
CA VAL A 32 64.28 28.63 -8.83
C VAL A 32 63.02 28.39 -8.03
N VAL A 33 62.65 27.13 -7.86
CA VAL A 33 61.61 26.68 -6.95
C VAL A 33 62.18 25.61 -6.03
N VAL A 34 61.91 25.77 -4.74
CA VAL A 34 62.30 24.81 -3.71
C VAL A 34 61.06 24.08 -3.25
N ARG A 35 61.11 22.75 -3.21
CA ARG A 35 60.01 21.92 -2.72
C ARG A 35 60.51 20.68 -2.01
N GLY A 36 60.22 20.58 -0.72
CA GLY A 36 60.79 19.54 0.14
C GLY A 36 62.32 19.62 0.14
N ASP A 37 62.98 18.49 -0.11
CA ASP A 37 64.44 18.38 -0.16
C ASP A 37 65.04 18.61 -1.56
N LYS A 38 64.23 19.10 -2.50
CA LYS A 38 64.62 19.27 -3.91
C LYS A 38 64.56 20.74 -4.34
N ILE A 39 65.49 21.10 -5.19
CA ILE A 39 65.60 22.40 -5.85
C ILE A 39 65.41 22.16 -7.35
N TYR A 40 64.51 22.93 -7.94
CA TYR A 40 64.25 22.93 -9.37
C TYR A 40 64.65 24.29 -9.90
N TYR A 41 65.44 24.32 -10.96
CA TYR A 41 65.81 25.57 -11.58
C TYR A 41 65.84 25.49 -13.11
N THR A 42 65.57 26.62 -13.74
CA THR A 42 65.68 26.78 -15.19
C THR A 42 67.01 27.42 -15.55
N ASP A 43 67.56 27.06 -16.71
CA ASP A 43 68.66 27.77 -17.34
C ASP A 43 68.18 28.24 -18.71
N SER A 44 67.94 29.55 -18.83
CA SER A 44 67.30 30.13 -20.02
C SER A 44 68.15 29.94 -21.27
N ASP A 45 69.48 30.10 -21.16
CA ASP A 45 70.41 30.02 -22.29
C ASP A 45 70.70 28.58 -22.69
N ASN A 46 70.75 27.68 -21.70
CA ASN A 46 70.92 26.24 -21.96
C ASN A 46 69.61 25.54 -22.32
N HIS A 47 68.47 26.23 -22.30
CA HIS A 47 67.15 25.68 -22.58
C HIS A 47 66.85 24.43 -21.76
N SER A 48 67.24 24.45 -20.49
CA SER A 48 67.19 23.28 -19.62
C SER A 48 66.48 23.56 -18.30
N VAL A 49 65.98 22.49 -17.70
CA VAL A 49 65.41 22.49 -16.36
C VAL A 49 66.08 21.38 -15.57
N THR A 50 66.63 21.71 -14.41
CA THR A 50 67.39 20.76 -13.60
C THR A 50 66.75 20.61 -12.23
N CYS A 51 66.66 19.37 -11.77
CA CYS A 51 66.31 19.02 -10.39
C CYS A 51 67.58 18.56 -9.67
N CYS A 52 67.88 19.18 -8.53
CA CYS A 52 68.99 18.80 -7.67
C CYS A 52 68.57 18.79 -6.19
N ASP A 53 69.42 18.22 -5.34
CA ASP A 53 69.28 18.34 -3.88
C ASP A 53 70.00 19.58 -3.33
N PHE A 54 69.84 19.85 -2.04
CA PHE A 54 70.55 20.92 -1.33
C PHE A 54 72.07 20.72 -1.20
N GLN A 55 72.59 19.55 -1.58
CA GLN A 55 74.02 19.26 -1.63
C GLN A 55 74.61 19.51 -3.02
N GLY A 56 73.77 19.83 -4.01
CA GLY A 56 74.17 20.06 -5.40
C GLY A 56 74.24 18.80 -6.26
N HIS A 57 73.75 17.65 -5.78
CA HIS A 57 73.64 16.45 -6.61
C HIS A 57 72.43 16.58 -7.55
N THR A 58 72.72 16.59 -8.84
CA THR A 58 71.69 16.58 -9.88
C THR A 58 71.01 15.21 -9.91
N GLN A 59 69.68 15.21 -9.76
CA GLN A 59 68.85 14.01 -9.91
C GLN A 59 68.52 13.78 -11.38
N TRP A 60 68.13 14.84 -12.08
CA TRP A 60 67.87 14.82 -13.51
C TRP A 60 68.00 16.23 -14.10
N THR A 61 68.32 16.28 -15.39
CA THR A 61 68.27 17.49 -16.20
C THR A 61 67.43 17.20 -17.43
N PHE A 62 66.47 18.08 -17.67
CA PHE A 62 65.57 18.04 -18.80
C PHE A 62 66.02 19.04 -19.86
N GLN A 63 66.43 18.55 -21.03
CA GLN A 63 66.92 19.37 -22.14
C GLN A 63 66.66 18.62 -23.47
N ASN A 64 65.43 18.68 -23.97
CA ASN A 64 65.02 18.00 -25.19
C ASN A 64 64.76 18.94 -26.39
N GLY A 65 64.89 20.25 -26.18
CA GLY A 65 64.64 21.27 -27.20
C GLY A 65 63.17 21.65 -27.41
N GLU A 66 62.22 21.00 -26.72
CA GLU A 66 60.79 21.34 -26.80
C GLU A 66 60.42 22.57 -25.98
N ILE A 67 61.28 22.94 -25.03
CA ILE A 67 61.16 24.14 -24.21
C ILE A 67 62.34 25.04 -24.56
N THR A 68 62.07 26.19 -25.17
CA THR A 68 63.11 27.18 -25.47
C THR A 68 62.92 28.41 -24.60
N TRP A 69 64.02 28.85 -24.01
CA TRP A 69 64.08 29.98 -23.10
C TRP A 69 63.09 29.86 -21.92
N PRO A 70 63.30 28.89 -21.01
CA PRO A 70 62.40 28.66 -19.89
C PRO A 70 62.44 29.80 -18.84
N LEU A 71 61.36 30.57 -18.74
CA LEU A 71 61.24 31.73 -17.82
C LEU A 71 60.34 31.51 -16.62
N GLY A 72 59.75 30.32 -16.45
CA GLY A 72 58.88 30.03 -15.32
C GLY A 72 58.96 28.58 -14.94
N VAL A 73 58.98 28.30 -13.64
CA VAL A 73 58.92 26.95 -13.09
C VAL A 73 58.06 26.93 -11.84
N THR A 74 57.22 25.91 -11.68
CA THR A 74 56.45 25.62 -10.46
C THR A 74 56.25 24.10 -10.30
N VAL A 75 55.85 23.64 -9.11
CA VAL A 75 55.80 22.20 -8.78
C VAL A 75 54.55 21.88 -7.94
N ASP A 76 53.93 20.71 -8.16
CA ASP A 76 52.48 20.49 -7.96
C ASP A 76 51.95 19.57 -6.84
N THR A 77 52.40 19.54 -5.60
CA THR A 77 52.02 18.49 -4.61
C THR A 77 52.35 17.01 -4.92
N ASP A 78 52.32 16.52 -6.17
CA ASP A 78 52.78 15.16 -6.55
C ASP A 78 54.26 15.14 -6.97
N GLY A 79 54.82 16.31 -7.27
CA GLY A 79 56.23 16.49 -7.62
C GLY A 79 56.47 16.74 -9.12
N ASN A 80 55.42 16.82 -9.92
CA ASN A 80 55.52 17.18 -11.33
C ASN A 80 55.86 18.68 -11.46
N VAL A 81 56.70 18.97 -12.43
CA VAL A 81 57.33 20.27 -12.64
C VAL A 81 56.71 20.91 -13.88
N PHE A 82 56.10 22.07 -13.69
CA PHE A 82 55.45 22.86 -14.73
C PHE A 82 56.43 23.93 -15.17
N VAL A 83 56.70 24.01 -16.46
CA VAL A 83 57.73 24.87 -17.03
C VAL A 83 57.12 25.72 -18.15
N ALA A 84 57.41 27.02 -18.12
CA ALA A 84 57.00 27.99 -19.13
C ALA A 84 58.12 28.19 -20.15
N GLY A 85 57.91 27.71 -21.37
CA GLY A 85 58.81 28.00 -22.49
C GLY A 85 58.44 29.33 -23.12
N SER A 86 59.24 30.38 -22.87
CA SER A 86 58.91 31.73 -23.34
C SER A 86 58.96 31.82 -24.87
N ILE A 87 60.06 31.38 -25.47
CA ILE A 87 60.23 31.42 -26.93
C ILE A 87 59.43 30.31 -27.62
N SER A 88 59.32 29.13 -26.99
CA SER A 88 58.52 28.03 -27.53
C SER A 88 57.02 28.22 -27.35
N GLN A 89 56.59 29.28 -26.66
CA GLN A 89 55.17 29.65 -26.46
C GLN A 89 54.33 28.48 -25.96
N ASN A 90 54.86 27.75 -24.98
CA ASN A 90 54.22 26.55 -24.45
C ASN A 90 54.41 26.44 -22.93
N VAL A 91 53.54 25.63 -22.33
CA VAL A 91 53.70 25.17 -20.95
C VAL A 91 53.77 23.66 -20.96
N VAL A 92 54.85 23.12 -20.40
CA VAL A 92 55.13 21.69 -20.35
C VAL A 92 55.15 21.22 -18.90
N VAL A 93 54.58 20.05 -18.66
CA VAL A 93 54.68 19.34 -17.38
C VAL A 93 55.66 18.20 -17.54
N ILE A 94 56.63 18.15 -16.64
CA ILE A 94 57.63 17.11 -16.53
C ILE A 94 57.31 16.28 -15.28
N SER A 95 57.36 14.96 -15.38
CA SER A 95 57.15 14.08 -14.24
C SER A 95 58.20 14.28 -13.14
N SER A 96 57.90 13.90 -11.90
CA SER A 96 58.78 14.11 -10.74
C SER A 96 60.17 13.46 -10.84
N ASP A 97 60.28 12.43 -11.69
CA ASP A 97 61.52 11.70 -12.02
C ASP A 97 62.21 12.20 -13.30
N GLY A 98 61.63 13.18 -14.01
CA GLY A 98 62.20 13.76 -15.22
C GLY A 98 62.07 12.92 -16.49
N THR A 99 61.34 11.79 -16.45
CA THR A 99 61.31 10.82 -17.56
C THR A 99 60.21 11.08 -18.58
N GLN A 100 59.08 11.61 -18.13
CA GLN A 100 57.91 11.89 -18.97
C GLN A 100 57.67 13.39 -19.04
N GLN A 101 57.11 13.79 -20.18
CA GLN A 101 56.65 15.15 -20.38
C GLN A 101 55.33 15.18 -21.11
N LYS A 102 54.56 16.23 -20.86
CA LYS A 102 53.31 16.52 -21.53
C LYS A 102 53.20 18.02 -21.74
N GLN A 103 52.97 18.43 -22.99
CA GLN A 103 52.56 19.80 -23.26
C GLN A 103 51.13 20.00 -22.75
N LEU A 104 50.94 20.96 -21.85
CA LEU A 104 49.63 21.35 -21.36
C LEU A 104 49.00 22.44 -22.20
N LEU A 105 49.81 23.45 -22.55
CA LEU A 105 49.35 24.63 -23.27
C LEU A 105 50.32 24.97 -24.39
N SER A 106 49.80 25.59 -25.43
CA SER A 106 50.49 25.94 -26.67
C SER A 106 50.14 27.36 -27.11
N SER A 107 50.79 27.83 -28.17
CA SER A 107 50.45 29.12 -28.80
C SER A 107 48.99 29.16 -29.30
N VAL A 108 48.38 28.02 -29.62
CA VAL A 108 46.97 27.93 -30.02
C VAL A 108 46.03 28.31 -28.87
N ASP A 109 46.47 28.13 -27.62
CA ASP A 109 45.70 28.46 -26.42
C ASP A 109 45.85 29.94 -26.02
N GLY A 110 46.50 30.76 -26.87
CA GLY A 110 46.69 32.20 -26.65
C GLY A 110 47.83 32.56 -25.70
N ILE A 111 48.75 31.62 -25.45
CA ILE A 111 49.90 31.87 -24.59
C ILE A 111 51.05 32.42 -25.44
N GLU A 112 51.29 33.72 -25.30
CA GLU A 112 52.42 34.41 -25.93
C GLU A 112 53.45 34.80 -24.86
N LEU A 113 54.70 34.35 -25.03
CA LEU A 113 55.83 34.67 -24.14
C LEU A 113 55.52 34.45 -22.64
N PRO A 114 55.19 33.22 -22.20
CA PRO A 114 54.88 32.97 -20.81
C PRO A 114 56.13 33.16 -19.93
N HIS A 115 56.00 34.00 -18.90
CA HIS A 115 57.08 34.30 -17.95
C HIS A 115 56.83 33.59 -16.61
N GLY A 116 55.91 34.08 -15.78
CA GLY A 116 55.61 33.47 -14.48
C GLY A 116 54.56 32.37 -14.57
N LEU A 117 54.74 31.30 -13.79
CA LEU A 117 53.72 30.27 -13.54
C LEU A 117 53.54 30.08 -12.04
N ILE A 118 52.29 29.91 -11.62
CA ILE A 118 51.93 29.54 -10.25
C ILE A 118 50.98 28.34 -10.36
N TYR A 119 51.21 27.34 -9.51
CA TYR A 119 50.31 26.22 -9.35
C TYR A 119 49.47 26.47 -8.11
N ASP A 120 48.15 26.51 -8.27
CA ASP A 120 47.20 26.55 -7.16
C ASP A 120 46.54 25.18 -7.01
N ARG A 121 46.45 24.69 -5.78
CA ARG A 121 45.73 23.47 -5.47
C ARG A 121 44.28 23.86 -5.25
N ASP A 122 43.41 23.50 -6.20
CA ASP A 122 41.97 23.64 -6.04
C ASP A 122 41.46 22.75 -4.88
N ASN A 123 41.53 23.24 -3.63
CA ASN A 123 40.89 22.61 -2.47
C ASN A 123 39.35 22.55 -2.61
N ASN A 124 38.79 23.26 -3.57
CA ASN A 124 37.35 23.32 -3.83
C ASN A 124 36.74 21.97 -4.26
N GLN A 125 37.49 21.01 -4.81
CA GLN A 125 36.87 19.76 -5.29
C GLN A 125 36.51 18.81 -4.14
N GLU A 126 37.34 18.71 -3.10
CA GLU A 126 37.11 17.78 -1.98
C GLU A 126 36.00 18.27 -1.03
N GLU A 127 35.95 19.59 -0.77
CA GLU A 127 34.88 20.19 0.04
C GLU A 127 33.51 20.13 -0.66
N ASN A 128 33.49 20.26 -2.00
CA ASN A 128 32.26 20.09 -2.78
C ASN A 128 31.78 18.64 -2.83
N LEU A 129 32.69 17.66 -2.89
CA LEU A 129 32.30 16.25 -2.93
C LEU A 129 31.73 15.77 -1.59
N THR A 130 32.32 16.20 -0.48
CA THR A 130 31.86 15.85 0.88
C THR A 130 30.51 16.50 1.21
N SER A 131 30.34 17.78 0.91
CA SER A 131 29.06 18.47 1.09
C SER A 131 27.92 17.85 0.25
N LEU A 132 28.19 17.46 -1.00
CA LEU A 132 27.22 16.75 -1.84
C LEU A 132 26.87 15.35 -1.29
N GLN A 133 27.82 14.65 -0.70
CA GLN A 133 27.57 13.35 -0.07
C GLN A 133 26.65 13.49 1.16
N GLU A 134 26.89 14.49 2.01
CA GLU A 134 26.01 14.76 3.16
C GLU A 134 24.60 15.17 2.73
N GLU A 135 24.48 16.00 1.68
CA GLU A 135 23.19 16.41 1.15
C GLU A 135 22.41 15.21 0.57
N LYS A 136 23.09 14.31 -0.13
CA LYS A 136 22.50 13.06 -0.58
C LYS A 136 21.95 12.23 0.58
N GLU A 137 22.74 12.06 1.66
CA GLU A 137 22.30 11.29 2.83
C GLU A 137 21.10 11.94 3.54
N ARG A 138 21.06 13.28 3.62
CA ARG A 138 19.90 14.03 4.11
C ARG A 138 18.64 13.74 3.28
N ILE A 139 18.75 13.81 1.95
CA ILE A 139 17.62 13.54 1.04
C ILE A 139 17.14 12.09 1.16
N GLU A 140 18.05 11.12 1.24
CA GLU A 140 17.70 9.71 1.40
C GLU A 140 16.93 9.45 2.71
N ASN A 141 17.34 10.11 3.80
CA ASN A 141 16.63 10.05 5.07
C ASN A 141 15.24 10.69 5.00
N ASP A 142 15.10 11.84 4.35
CA ASP A 142 13.79 12.50 4.17
C ASP A 142 12.83 11.65 3.32
N ILE A 143 13.35 10.99 2.28
CA ILE A 143 12.59 10.03 1.47
C ILE A 143 12.14 8.84 2.33
N ALA A 144 13.01 8.31 3.18
CA ALA A 144 12.65 7.21 4.08
C ALA A 144 11.54 7.63 5.08
N GLN A 145 11.67 8.82 5.67
CA GLN A 145 10.68 9.35 6.61
C GLN A 145 9.32 9.61 5.95
N THR A 146 9.32 10.19 4.75
CA THR A 146 8.08 10.42 3.98
C THR A 146 7.40 9.12 3.58
N ARG A 147 8.16 8.09 3.17
CA ARG A 147 7.61 6.75 2.92
C ARG A 147 6.90 6.18 4.14
N ILE A 148 7.50 6.28 5.32
CA ILE A 148 6.89 5.82 6.59
C ILE A 148 5.59 6.60 6.87
N LYS A 149 5.60 7.92 6.72
CA LYS A 149 4.40 8.76 6.92
C LYS A 149 3.26 8.38 5.96
N ILE A 150 3.57 8.15 4.69
CA ILE A 150 2.59 7.74 3.68
C ILE A 150 1.99 6.39 4.05
N ASN A 151 2.81 5.40 4.39
CA ASN A 151 2.33 4.07 4.77
C ASN A 151 1.41 4.13 6.01
N ASN A 152 1.81 4.88 7.04
CA ASN A 152 0.96 5.07 8.23
C ASN A 152 -0.38 5.74 7.89
N HIS A 153 -0.39 6.69 6.94
CA HIS A 153 -1.63 7.33 6.51
C HIS A 153 -2.53 6.37 5.73
N LEU A 154 -1.94 5.55 4.86
CA LEU A 154 -2.66 4.51 4.11
C LEU A 154 -3.27 3.46 5.05
N ASP A 155 -2.52 3.00 6.05
CA ASP A 155 -3.02 2.05 7.06
C ASP A 155 -4.20 2.62 7.83
N LYS A 156 -4.13 3.91 8.21
CA LYS A 156 -5.24 4.61 8.88
C LYS A 156 -6.46 4.73 7.99
N MET A 157 -6.28 5.16 6.73
CA MET A 157 -7.39 5.23 5.76
C MET A 157 -8.05 3.86 5.53
N GLN A 158 -7.24 2.81 5.44
CA GLN A 158 -7.75 1.44 5.28
C GLN A 158 -8.56 1.01 6.51
N ALA A 159 -8.08 1.30 7.72
CA ALA A 159 -8.81 1.00 8.95
C ALA A 159 -10.15 1.74 9.02
N ASP A 160 -10.17 3.04 8.71
CA ASP A 160 -11.40 3.86 8.70
C ASP A 160 -12.42 3.34 7.66
N LEU A 161 -11.95 2.94 6.47
CA LEU A 161 -12.82 2.37 5.44
C LEU A 161 -13.42 1.04 5.89
N ILE A 162 -12.58 0.15 6.44
CA ILE A 162 -13.02 -1.15 6.97
C ILE A 162 -14.06 -0.95 8.07
N GLN A 163 -13.83 -0.04 9.01
CA GLN A 163 -14.76 0.25 10.09
C GLN A 163 -16.10 0.79 9.56
N THR A 164 -16.07 1.67 8.56
CA THR A 164 -17.27 2.21 7.92
C THR A 164 -18.07 1.11 7.21
N LEU A 165 -17.39 0.21 6.50
CA LEU A 165 -18.02 -0.94 5.85
C LEU A 165 -18.65 -1.89 6.86
N TYR A 166 -17.94 -2.24 7.94
CA TYR A 166 -18.49 -3.08 9.00
C TYR A 166 -19.74 -2.46 9.65
N ALA A 167 -19.74 -1.15 9.90
CA ALA A 167 -20.90 -0.45 10.44
C ALA A 167 -22.11 -0.51 9.48
N LYS A 168 -21.88 -0.34 8.18
CA LYS A 168 -22.93 -0.42 7.16
C LYS A 168 -23.50 -1.83 7.03
N VAL A 169 -22.64 -2.85 6.96
CA VAL A 169 -23.04 -4.27 6.91
C VAL A 169 -23.84 -4.63 8.16
N LYS A 170 -23.40 -4.22 9.35
CA LYS A 170 -24.13 -4.46 10.61
C LYS A 170 -25.53 -3.84 10.57
N LYS A 171 -25.65 -2.61 10.05
CA LYS A 171 -26.94 -1.93 9.91
C LYS A 171 -27.87 -2.65 8.93
N GLU A 172 -27.36 -3.13 7.81
CA GLU A 172 -28.16 -3.88 6.83
C GLU A 172 -28.58 -5.26 7.37
N ASN A 173 -27.67 -5.98 8.02
CA ASN A 173 -27.99 -7.26 8.67
C ASN A 173 -29.07 -7.10 9.73
N GLY A 174 -29.05 -6.03 10.53
CA GLY A 174 -30.12 -5.76 11.50
C GLY A 174 -31.49 -5.52 10.86
N LYS A 175 -31.54 -4.90 9.66
CA LYS A 175 -32.80 -4.78 8.90
C LYS A 175 -33.27 -6.14 8.38
N ILE A 176 -32.35 -6.96 7.88
CA ILE A 176 -32.66 -8.32 7.40
C ILE A 176 -33.22 -9.16 8.56
N GLU A 177 -32.62 -9.10 9.75
CA GLU A 177 -33.12 -9.78 10.94
C GLU A 177 -34.54 -9.33 11.32
N GLN A 178 -34.84 -8.03 11.24
CA GLN A 178 -36.20 -7.52 11.48
C GLN A 178 -37.21 -8.08 10.47
N VAL A 179 -36.84 -8.15 9.19
CA VAL A 179 -37.69 -8.72 8.14
C VAL A 179 -37.88 -10.23 8.35
N LEU A 180 -36.82 -10.96 8.69
CA LEU A 180 -36.89 -12.39 9.00
C LEU A 180 -37.85 -12.67 10.16
N LYS A 181 -37.75 -11.90 11.25
CA LYS A 181 -38.66 -12.03 12.39
C LYS A 181 -40.12 -11.78 11.99
N SER A 182 -40.37 -10.75 11.18
CA SER A 182 -41.73 -10.47 10.68
C SER A 182 -42.26 -11.60 9.78
N LEU A 183 -41.41 -12.20 8.95
CA LEU A 183 -41.77 -13.36 8.12
C LEU A 183 -42.06 -14.61 8.97
N GLU A 184 -41.28 -14.86 10.02
CA GLU A 184 -41.52 -15.97 10.96
C GLU A 184 -42.88 -15.82 11.67
N GLU A 185 -43.21 -14.60 12.12
CA GLU A 185 -44.53 -14.29 12.70
C GLU A 185 -45.66 -14.54 11.70
N LYS A 186 -45.48 -14.14 10.44
CA LYS A 186 -46.46 -14.40 9.37
C LYS A 186 -46.59 -15.89 9.06
N GLN A 187 -45.50 -16.65 9.08
CA GLN A 187 -45.53 -18.09 8.91
C GLN A 187 -46.31 -18.78 10.04
N CYS A 188 -46.17 -18.30 11.28
CA CYS A 188 -46.94 -18.77 12.42
C CYS A 188 -48.44 -18.54 12.21
N GLN A 189 -48.84 -17.33 11.80
CA GLN A 189 -50.23 -17.00 11.47
C GLN A 189 -50.80 -17.89 10.35
N ILE A 190 -50.02 -18.15 9.30
CA ILE A 190 -50.43 -19.05 8.22
C ILE A 190 -50.67 -20.47 8.75
N ASN A 191 -49.79 -20.97 9.62
CA ASN A 191 -49.95 -22.31 10.20
C ASN A 191 -51.20 -22.38 11.10
N GLU A 192 -51.51 -21.32 11.85
CA GLU A 192 -52.78 -21.24 12.60
C GLU A 192 -53.98 -21.28 11.67
N TYR A 193 -53.97 -20.49 10.58
CA TYR A 193 -55.03 -20.53 9.58
C TYR A 193 -55.18 -21.91 8.94
N GLN A 194 -54.06 -22.58 8.60
CA GLN A 194 -54.10 -23.95 8.07
C GLN A 194 -54.72 -24.94 9.07
N ASN A 195 -54.39 -24.85 10.36
CA ASN A 195 -54.98 -25.69 11.40
C ASN A 195 -56.48 -25.42 11.58
N THR A 196 -56.90 -24.16 11.59
CA THR A 196 -58.34 -23.82 11.66
C THR A 196 -59.09 -24.33 10.44
N PHE A 197 -58.50 -24.21 9.24
CA PHE A 197 -59.09 -24.72 8.01
C PHE A 197 -59.22 -26.24 8.02
N GLU A 198 -58.19 -26.98 8.45
CA GLU A 198 -58.27 -28.44 8.59
C GLU A 198 -59.30 -28.86 9.65
N ASN A 199 -59.44 -28.13 10.76
CA ASN A 199 -60.49 -28.36 11.73
C ASN A 199 -61.89 -28.13 11.12
N ILE A 200 -62.09 -27.01 10.41
CA ILE A 200 -63.36 -26.73 9.71
C ILE A 200 -63.68 -27.83 8.71
N LYS A 201 -62.69 -28.27 7.93
CA LYS A 201 -62.86 -29.37 6.96
C LYS A 201 -63.25 -30.68 7.64
N LYS A 202 -62.68 -30.99 8.80
CA LYS A 202 -62.99 -32.19 9.58
C LYS A 202 -64.40 -32.17 10.20
N TYR A 203 -64.86 -31.00 10.65
CA TYR A 203 -66.16 -30.83 11.32
C TYR A 203 -67.20 -30.13 10.42
N ALA A 204 -66.98 -30.09 9.10
CA ALA A 204 -67.80 -29.30 8.17
C ALA A 204 -69.30 -29.69 8.22
N THR A 205 -69.59 -30.97 8.40
CA THR A 205 -70.95 -31.50 8.58
C THR A 205 -71.56 -31.03 9.89
N ASP A 206 -70.80 -31.03 10.98
CA ASP A 206 -71.27 -30.61 12.32
C ASP A 206 -71.45 -29.09 12.39
N VAL A 207 -70.63 -28.30 11.69
CA VAL A 207 -70.78 -26.84 11.59
C VAL A 207 -72.04 -26.46 10.80
N GLN A 208 -72.32 -27.15 9.69
CA GLN A 208 -73.56 -26.97 8.93
C GLN A 208 -74.79 -27.36 9.76
N LEU A 209 -74.71 -28.44 10.54
CA LEU A 209 -75.74 -28.83 11.52
C LEU A 209 -75.92 -27.79 12.62
N SER A 210 -74.83 -27.25 13.17
CA SER A 210 -74.89 -26.20 14.21
C SER A 210 -75.53 -24.92 13.69
N LEU A 211 -75.21 -24.50 12.47
CA LEU A 211 -75.79 -23.30 11.86
C LEU A 211 -77.29 -23.48 11.58
N SER A 212 -77.68 -24.66 11.10
CA SER A 212 -79.10 -25.00 10.86
C SER A 212 -79.89 -25.19 12.16
N MET A 213 -79.29 -25.76 13.21
CA MET A 213 -79.85 -25.78 14.57
C MET A 213 -80.07 -24.37 15.12
N LYS A 214 -79.08 -23.47 14.99
CA LYS A 214 -79.18 -22.11 15.52
C LYS A 214 -80.24 -21.28 14.78
N LEU A 215 -80.40 -21.53 13.47
CA LEU A 215 -81.50 -20.98 12.69
C LEU A 215 -82.86 -21.52 13.19
N MET A 216 -82.95 -22.81 13.49
CA MET A 216 -84.15 -23.40 14.10
C MET A 216 -84.44 -22.82 15.48
N GLU A 217 -83.45 -22.63 16.35
CA GLU A 217 -83.61 -21.99 17.66
C GLU A 217 -84.20 -20.59 17.53
N THR A 218 -83.65 -19.74 16.65
CA THR A 218 -84.21 -18.40 16.41
C THR A 218 -85.62 -18.42 15.82
N ASN A 219 -85.96 -19.44 15.03
CA ASN A 219 -87.33 -19.59 14.52
C ASN A 219 -88.29 -20.07 15.60
N ILE A 220 -87.85 -20.96 16.49
CA ILE A 220 -88.63 -21.41 17.65
C ILE A 220 -88.90 -20.23 18.59
N GLU A 221 -87.89 -19.40 18.90
CA GLU A 221 -88.07 -18.20 19.72
C GLU A 221 -89.12 -17.24 19.14
N LYS A 222 -89.08 -16.99 17.82
CA LYS A 222 -90.10 -16.18 17.13
C LYS A 222 -91.49 -16.80 17.22
N VAL A 223 -91.60 -18.12 17.11
CA VAL A 223 -92.89 -18.84 17.25
C VAL A 223 -93.39 -18.79 18.69
N GLU A 224 -92.52 -18.89 19.69
CA GLU A 224 -92.90 -18.76 21.09
C GLU A 224 -93.36 -17.34 21.44
N GLU A 225 -92.68 -16.33 20.90
CA GLU A 225 -93.08 -14.93 21.04
C GLU A 225 -94.46 -14.68 20.39
N PHE A 226 -94.70 -15.26 19.21
CA PHE A 226 -96.01 -15.27 18.55
C PHE A 226 -97.09 -16.03 19.35
N MET A 227 -96.79 -17.19 19.91
CA MET A 227 -97.73 -17.94 20.77
C MET A 227 -98.05 -17.20 22.06
N ARG A 228 -97.12 -16.36 22.54
CA ARG A 228 -97.32 -15.51 23.73
C ARG A 228 -98.26 -14.34 23.42
N SER A 229 -98.15 -13.72 22.24
CA SER A 229 -99.08 -12.65 21.82
C SER A 229 -100.50 -13.17 21.57
N LEU A 230 -100.67 -14.41 21.10
CA LEU A 230 -101.98 -15.04 20.92
C LEU A 230 -102.74 -15.30 22.22
N LYS A 231 -102.05 -15.55 23.34
CA LYS A 231 -102.68 -15.77 24.65
C LYS A 231 -103.32 -14.49 25.22
N GLU A 232 -102.98 -13.31 24.70
CA GLU A 232 -103.41 -12.02 25.24
C GLU A 232 -104.66 -11.43 24.56
N GLY A 233 -105.34 -12.16 23.66
CA GLY A 233 -106.76 -11.91 23.34
C GLY A 233 -107.10 -11.57 21.88
N GLU A 234 -106.70 -12.39 20.92
CA GLU A 234 -107.18 -12.28 19.53
C GLU A 234 -108.12 -13.43 19.11
N SER A 235 -109.08 -13.14 18.23
CA SER A 235 -110.07 -14.11 17.74
C SER A 235 -109.46 -15.14 16.79
N LEU A 236 -109.93 -16.40 16.86
CA LEU A 236 -109.46 -17.57 16.08
C LEU A 236 -109.33 -17.35 14.55
N CYS A 237 -110.07 -16.41 13.97
CA CYS A 237 -110.00 -16.12 12.53
C CYS A 237 -108.76 -15.31 12.11
N GLN A 238 -108.23 -14.44 12.97
CA GLN A 238 -107.01 -13.66 12.68
C GLN A 238 -105.77 -14.58 12.68
N VAL A 239 -105.77 -15.55 13.60
CA VAL A 239 -104.68 -16.52 13.82
C VAL A 239 -104.44 -17.42 12.60
N MET A 240 -105.51 -17.79 11.88
CA MET A 240 -105.44 -18.75 10.77
C MET A 240 -104.87 -18.14 9.48
N LEU A 241 -105.05 -16.83 9.26
CA LEU A 241 -104.46 -16.11 8.12
C LEU A 241 -102.97 -15.87 8.33
N VAL A 242 -102.56 -15.48 9.55
CA VAL A 242 -101.16 -15.19 9.86
C VAL A 242 -100.31 -16.46 9.89
N MET A 243 -100.82 -17.59 10.40
CA MET A 243 -100.08 -18.87 10.36
C MET A 243 -99.71 -19.30 8.93
N LYS A 244 -100.50 -18.92 7.93
CA LYS A 244 -100.25 -19.28 6.52
C LYS A 244 -99.10 -18.46 5.91
N ASP A 245 -98.89 -17.24 6.42
CA ASP A 245 -97.82 -16.34 5.98
C ASP A 245 -96.53 -16.54 6.79
N THR A 246 -96.60 -16.98 8.05
CA THR A 246 -95.42 -17.26 8.89
C THR A 246 -94.85 -18.67 8.68
N PHE A 247 -95.68 -19.66 8.34
CA PHE A 247 -95.22 -21.00 7.96
C PHE A 247 -95.16 -21.13 6.45
N ASP A 248 -94.11 -20.56 5.87
CA ASP A 248 -93.67 -20.98 4.54
C ASP A 248 -93.08 -22.39 4.69
N THR A 249 -93.95 -23.42 4.62
CA THR A 249 -93.57 -24.84 4.75
C THR A 249 -92.49 -25.25 3.74
N ASN A 250 -92.33 -24.48 2.67
CA ASN A 250 -91.24 -24.59 1.71
C ASN A 250 -89.86 -24.27 2.32
N ALA A 251 -89.74 -23.30 3.23
CA ALA A 251 -88.45 -22.94 3.84
C ALA A 251 -87.93 -24.05 4.76
N ILE A 252 -88.82 -24.72 5.49
CA ILE A 252 -88.49 -25.89 6.32
C ILE A 252 -88.20 -27.11 5.42
N ALA A 253 -88.98 -27.32 4.36
CA ALA A 253 -88.78 -28.40 3.39
C ALA A 253 -87.46 -28.28 2.59
N VAL A 254 -86.92 -27.08 2.38
CA VAL A 254 -85.61 -26.86 1.74
C VAL A 254 -84.45 -27.25 2.68
N SER A 255 -84.64 -27.19 4.00
CA SER A 255 -83.62 -27.57 5.00
C SER A 255 -83.62 -29.06 5.37
N MET A 256 -84.76 -29.76 5.22
CA MET A 256 -84.90 -31.20 5.53
C MET A 256 -84.00 -32.16 4.72
N PRO A 257 -83.71 -31.95 3.42
CA PRO A 257 -82.80 -32.83 2.66
C PRO A 257 -81.38 -32.85 3.22
N TYR A 258 -80.93 -31.76 3.84
CA TYR A 258 -79.60 -31.67 4.45
C TYR A 258 -79.51 -32.50 5.73
N ILE A 259 -80.59 -32.60 6.50
CA ILE A 259 -80.67 -33.49 7.68
C ILE A 259 -80.81 -34.95 7.25
N GLY A 260 -81.60 -35.25 6.21
CA GLY A 260 -81.77 -36.61 5.67
C GLY A 260 -80.53 -37.17 4.97
N LYS A 261 -79.70 -36.33 4.32
CA LYS A 261 -78.42 -36.74 3.71
C LYS A 261 -77.32 -37.07 4.72
N ILE A 262 -77.43 -36.61 5.97
CA ILE A 262 -76.46 -36.96 7.03
C ILE A 262 -76.71 -38.37 7.57
N GLY A 263 -77.89 -38.95 7.34
CA GLY A 263 -78.26 -40.29 7.81
C GLY A 263 -77.94 -41.45 6.87
N ILE A 264 -77.61 -41.21 5.59
CA ILE A 264 -77.36 -42.29 4.62
C ILE A 264 -76.26 -41.85 3.64
N ASP A 265 -75.01 -42.00 4.03
CA ASP A 265 -73.93 -42.31 3.10
C ASP A 265 -72.79 -43.03 3.83
N TYR A 266 -73.11 -44.23 4.35
CA TYR A 266 -72.10 -45.28 4.41
C TYR A 266 -72.34 -46.20 3.22
N SER A 267 -71.49 -46.04 2.21
CA SER A 267 -71.22 -47.08 1.22
C SER A 267 -69.73 -47.44 1.23
N PRO A 268 -69.38 -48.73 1.26
CA PRO A 268 -68.06 -49.24 1.65
C PRO A 268 -67.26 -49.79 0.47
N SER A 269 -65.99 -49.39 0.32
CA SER A 269 -64.98 -50.01 -0.58
C SER A 269 -63.62 -49.35 -0.30
N GLN A 270 -62.52 -49.96 0.13
CA GLN A 270 -62.12 -51.33 0.39
C GLN A 270 -61.06 -51.30 1.50
N VAL A 271 -61.11 -52.25 2.43
CA VAL A 271 -59.95 -52.64 3.22
C VAL A 271 -59.06 -53.52 2.37
N SER A 272 -57.78 -53.19 2.24
CA SER A 272 -56.75 -54.21 2.04
C SER A 272 -55.56 -53.96 2.95
N ILE A 273 -55.55 -54.71 4.06
CA ILE A 273 -54.35 -54.99 4.84
C ILE A 273 -53.55 -56.02 4.04
N ILE A 274 -52.35 -55.67 3.58
CA ILE A 274 -51.32 -56.66 3.25
C ILE A 274 -50.16 -56.52 4.26
N LYS A 275 -49.89 -57.64 4.93
CA LYS A 275 -48.93 -57.88 6.01
C LYS A 275 -47.50 -57.44 5.69
N ARG A 276 -46.82 -56.94 6.74
CA ARG A 276 -45.35 -56.88 6.87
C ARG A 276 -44.68 -58.24 6.62
N ARG A 277 -43.50 -58.23 5.99
CA ARG A 277 -42.32 -59.04 6.44
C ARG A 277 -40.97 -58.42 6.03
N LYS A 278 -39.98 -58.75 6.87
CA LYS A 278 -38.62 -58.23 7.07
C LYS A 278 -37.66 -58.32 5.86
N CYS A 279 -36.69 -57.40 5.79
CA CYS A 279 -35.24 -57.60 6.11
C CYS A 279 -34.21 -57.00 5.11
N LYS A 280 -33.23 -56.29 5.70
CA LYS A 280 -31.78 -56.13 5.36
C LYS A 280 -31.28 -55.24 4.17
N ARG A 281 -30.72 -54.09 4.57
CA ARG A 281 -29.32 -53.58 4.42
C ARG A 281 -28.57 -53.73 3.07
N ARG A 282 -28.08 -52.58 2.55
CA ARG A 282 -26.65 -52.15 2.47
C ARG A 282 -26.60 -50.71 1.90
N ARG A 283 -26.25 -49.66 2.66
CA ARG A 283 -24.91 -49.09 2.97
C ARG A 283 -23.99 -48.81 1.77
N ARG A 284 -23.71 -47.52 1.52
CA ARG A 284 -22.36 -46.92 1.39
C ARG A 284 -22.43 -45.59 2.17
N ARG A 285 -21.95 -45.53 3.43
CA ARG A 285 -20.58 -45.33 3.98
C ARG A 285 -20.06 -43.89 3.84
N PRO A 286 -19.23 -43.46 4.81
CA PRO A 286 -19.31 -42.15 5.47
C PRO A 286 -18.05 -41.30 5.24
N ASN A 287 -17.96 -40.14 5.88
CA ASN A 287 -16.68 -39.64 6.41
C ASN A 287 -16.87 -39.23 7.88
N GLN A 288 -16.05 -39.81 8.76
CA GLN A 288 -15.88 -39.38 10.15
C GLN A 288 -15.02 -38.12 10.22
N PRO A 289 -15.07 -37.41 11.35
CA PRO A 289 -13.83 -37.00 12.02
C PRO A 289 -13.76 -37.66 13.41
N LEU A 290 -12.64 -38.28 13.74
CA LEU A 290 -12.35 -38.82 15.08
C LEU A 290 -11.72 -37.73 15.95
N LYS A 291 -12.22 -37.63 17.19
CA LYS A 291 -11.74 -36.72 18.25
C LYS A 291 -10.32 -37.10 18.71
N SER A 292 -9.57 -36.07 19.11
CA SER A 292 -8.35 -36.11 19.92
C SER A 292 -8.52 -36.91 21.23
N ILE A 293 -7.45 -37.53 21.73
CA ILE A 293 -7.07 -37.62 23.16
C ILE A 293 -5.59 -38.03 23.24
N ALA A 294 -4.92 -37.55 24.28
CA ALA A 294 -3.48 -37.53 24.52
C ALA A 294 -2.86 -38.81 25.14
N ASN A 295 -1.52 -38.89 25.00
CA ASN A 295 -0.48 -39.48 25.86
C ASN A 295 -0.31 -41.00 25.98
N ILE A 296 0.94 -41.46 25.81
CA ILE A 296 1.86 -41.99 26.86
C ILE A 296 3.30 -42.00 26.29
N SER A 297 4.22 -41.29 26.95
CA SER A 297 5.70 -41.34 26.86
C SER A 297 6.26 -42.61 27.55
N PRO A 298 7.56 -42.95 27.52
CA PRO A 298 8.75 -42.31 26.93
C PRO A 298 9.33 -43.01 25.69
#